data_AF-A0A838GZ69-F1
#
_entry.id   AF-A0A838GZ69-F1
#
_cell.length_a   1.000
_cell.length_b   1.000
_cell.length_c   1.000
_cell.angle_alpha   90.00
_cell.angle_beta   90.00
_cell.angle_gamma   90.00
#
_symmetry.space_group_name_H-M   'P 1'
#
loop_
_entity.id
_entity.type
_entity.pdbx_description
1 polymer ?
#
loop_
_entity_poly.entity_id
_entity_poly.type
_entity_poly.pdbx_seq_one_letter_code
_entity_poly.pdbx_strand_id
1 'polypeptide(L)'
;MTTPPGLADGTRWRCGACGNLTRFDVESAERVRRFFHFDLSGAASVEEEEEEEEERSDVIVESVTCRWCGSREAVEVVAAPGGARAGGA
;
A
#
# COMPACT_ATOMS: atom_id res chain seq x y z
N MET A 1 -1.77 1.35 13.39
CA MET A 1 -1.84 2.26 12.23
C MET A 1 -1.34 1.45 11.05
N THR A 2 -2.16 1.19 10.05
CA THR A 2 -1.74 0.40 8.88
C THR A 2 -0.96 1.31 7.96
N THR A 3 0.35 1.07 7.83
CA THR A 3 1.17 1.73 6.80
C THR A 3 0.67 1.27 5.44
N PRO A 4 0.34 2.18 4.51
CA PRO A 4 -0.06 1.77 3.18
C PRO A 4 1.09 1.01 2.50
N PRO A 5 0.77 0.03 1.64
CA PRO A 5 1.79 -0.72 0.90
C PRO A 5 2.67 0.23 0.06
N GLY A 6 3.91 -0.17 -0.22
CA GLY A 6 4.84 0.57 -1.08
C GLY A 6 5.39 1.89 -0.52
N LEU A 7 5.09 2.26 0.73
CA LEU A 7 5.61 3.47 1.36
C LEU A 7 6.65 3.11 2.42
N ALA A 8 7.87 3.63 2.28
CA ALA A 8 8.95 3.40 3.25
C ALA A 8 8.61 4.02 4.62
N ASP A 9 9.05 3.37 5.69
CA ASP A 9 8.87 3.88 7.05
C ASP A 9 9.43 5.30 7.20
N GLY A 10 8.69 6.16 7.90
CA GLY A 10 9.07 7.56 8.08
C GLY A 10 8.87 8.44 6.84
N THR A 11 8.20 7.95 5.79
CA THR A 11 7.76 8.77 4.65
C THR A 11 6.23 8.94 4.62
N ARG A 12 5.74 9.87 3.80
CA ARG A 12 4.31 10.15 3.58
C ARG A 12 4.07 10.70 2.18
N TRP A 13 2.84 10.58 1.69
CA TRP A 13 2.43 11.30 0.48
C TRP A 13 2.09 12.76 0.75
N ARG A 14 2.42 13.61 -0.21
CA ARG A 14 2.00 15.01 -0.31
C ARG A 14 1.50 15.28 -1.71
N CYS A 15 0.42 16.04 -1.85
CA CYS A 15 0.02 16.61 -3.13
C CYS A 15 0.67 17.99 -3.30
N GLY A 16 1.58 18.14 -4.26
CA GLY A 16 2.22 19.41 -4.62
C GLY A 16 1.25 20.42 -5.26
N ALA A 17 0.12 19.97 -5.81
CA ALA A 17 -0.86 20.86 -6.45
C ALA A 17 -1.77 21.59 -5.44
N CYS A 18 -2.27 20.90 -4.42
CA CYS A 18 -3.24 21.47 -3.46
C CYS A 18 -2.81 21.42 -1.99
N GLY A 19 -1.65 20.82 -1.69
CA GLY A 19 -1.12 20.72 -0.32
C GLY A 19 -1.74 19.64 0.55
N ASN A 20 -2.60 18.77 0.00
CA ASN A 20 -3.19 17.65 0.76
C ASN A 20 -2.12 16.66 1.25
N LEU A 21 -2.27 16.22 2.50
CA LEU A 21 -1.36 15.30 3.19
C LEU A 21 -2.06 14.06 3.77
N THR A 22 -3.39 14.01 3.73
CA THR A 22 -4.16 13.08 4.58
C THR A 22 -5.19 12.22 3.86
N ARG A 23 -5.51 12.53 2.59
CA ARG A 23 -6.53 11.77 1.83
C ARG A 23 -6.06 11.44 0.42
N PHE A 24 -5.78 10.16 0.18
CA PHE A 24 -5.37 9.65 -1.13
C PHE A 24 -6.15 8.38 -1.42
N ASP A 25 -6.55 8.22 -2.68
CA ASP A 25 -6.98 6.92 -3.20
C ASP A 25 -5.74 6.17 -3.64
N VAL A 26 -5.61 4.92 -3.21
CA VAL A 26 -4.46 4.06 -3.51
C VAL A 26 -4.99 2.82 -4.21
N GLU A 27 -4.51 2.58 -5.42
CA GLU A 27 -4.75 1.33 -6.15
C GLU A 27 -3.50 0.47 -6.01
N SER A 28 -3.68 -0.78 -5.57
CA SER A 28 -2.59 -1.74 -5.37
C SER A 28 -2.99 -3.14 -5.81
N ALA A 29 -2.02 -3.87 -6.32
CA ALA A 29 -2.14 -5.28 -6.63
C ALA A 29 -1.39 -6.12 -5.59
N GLU A 30 -2.04 -7.14 -5.05
CA GLU A 30 -1.43 -8.15 -4.19
C GLU A 30 -1.52 -9.53 -4.86
N ARG A 31 -0.51 -10.37 -4.60
CA ARG A 31 -0.51 -11.77 -5.00
C ARG A 31 -0.70 -12.60 -3.73
N VAL A 32 -1.64 -13.54 -3.76
CA VAL A 32 -1.94 -14.38 -2.60
C VAL A 32 -2.02 -15.83 -3.06
N ARG A 33 -1.44 -16.73 -2.26
CA ARG A 33 -1.57 -18.18 -2.43
C ARG A 33 -2.32 -18.76 -1.24
N ARG A 34 -3.32 -19.59 -1.56
CA ARG A 34 -4.19 -20.25 -0.56
C ARG A 34 -4.31 -21.72 -0.89
N PHE A 35 -4.12 -22.55 0.12
CA PHE A 35 -4.44 -23.96 0.07
C PHE A 35 -5.91 -24.15 0.48
N PHE A 36 -6.70 -24.70 -0.44
CA PHE A 36 -8.12 -24.99 -0.22
C PHE A 36 -8.32 -26.48 -0.01
N HIS A 37 -9.04 -26.82 1.05
CA HIS A 37 -9.58 -28.15 1.26
C HIS A 37 -11.01 -28.22 0.78
N PHE A 38 -11.26 -29.19 -0.08
CA PHE A 38 -12.57 -29.52 -0.60
C PHE A 38 -13.09 -30.79 0.03
N ASP A 39 -14.32 -30.78 0.51
CA ASP A 39 -15.00 -32.01 0.91
C ASP A 39 -15.58 -32.76 -0.31
N LEU A 40 -16.07 -33.98 -0.07
CA LEU A 40 -16.66 -34.84 -1.12
C LEU A 40 -17.96 -34.28 -1.72
N SER A 41 -18.61 -33.33 -1.04
CA SER A 41 -19.81 -32.64 -1.53
C SER A 41 -19.47 -31.40 -2.38
N GLY A 42 -18.20 -30.99 -2.39
CA GLY A 42 -17.68 -29.84 -3.13
C GLY A 42 -17.66 -28.53 -2.33
N ALA A 43 -17.95 -28.56 -1.03
CA ALA A 43 -17.74 -27.38 -0.19
C ALA A 43 -16.24 -27.18 0.06
N ALA A 44 -15.79 -25.92 0.14
CA ALA A 44 -14.38 -25.58 0.27
C ALA A 44 -14.13 -24.69 1.49
N SER A 45 -13.00 -24.91 2.16
CA SER A 45 -12.46 -24.04 3.21
C SER A 45 -10.98 -23.79 2.95
N VAL A 46 -10.47 -22.61 3.33
CA VAL A 46 -9.02 -22.35 3.33
C VAL A 46 -8.42 -23.05 4.54
N GLU A 47 -7.44 -23.94 4.32
CA GLU A 47 -6.73 -24.64 5.40
C GLU A 47 -5.42 -23.95 5.75
N GLU A 48 -4.71 -23.47 4.72
CA GLU A 48 -3.46 -22.74 4.88
C GLU A 48 -3.50 -21.53 3.94
N GLU A 49 -3.28 -20.37 4.51
CA GLU A 49 -2.97 -19.17 3.76
C GLU A 49 -1.48 -18.94 3.94
N GLU A 50 -0.71 -18.94 2.84
CA GLU A 50 0.59 -18.31 2.85
C GLU A 50 0.31 -16.80 2.91
N GLU A 51 -0.10 -16.32 4.10
CA GLU A 51 0.04 -14.91 4.48
C GLU A 51 1.51 -14.79 4.82
N GLU A 52 2.36 -14.61 3.82
CA GLU A 52 3.76 -14.39 4.11
C GLU A 52 3.79 -13.04 4.87
N GLU A 53 3.97 -13.08 6.19
CA GLU A 53 4.13 -11.87 7.01
C GLU A 53 5.37 -11.06 6.58
N GLU A 54 6.25 -11.66 5.77
CA GLU A 54 7.31 -10.99 5.00
C GLU A 54 6.83 -10.39 3.64
N GLU A 55 5.68 -10.79 3.09
CA GLU A 55 5.04 -10.36 1.81
C GLU A 55 4.10 -9.15 1.88
N ARG A 56 4.21 -8.29 2.91
CA ARG A 56 3.92 -6.88 2.60
C ARG A 56 4.84 -6.35 1.47
N SER A 57 5.89 -7.10 1.11
CA SER A 57 6.75 -6.95 -0.05
C SER A 57 6.08 -7.20 -1.42
N ASP A 58 5.08 -8.08 -1.54
CA ASP A 58 4.44 -8.42 -2.83
C ASP A 58 3.21 -7.57 -3.15
N VAL A 59 2.91 -6.58 -2.30
CA VAL A 59 1.89 -5.58 -2.57
C VAL A 59 2.49 -4.41 -3.36
N ILE A 60 2.12 -4.32 -4.62
CA ILE A 60 2.60 -3.30 -5.55
C ILE A 60 1.59 -2.16 -5.62
N VAL A 61 2.03 -0.94 -5.34
CA VAL A 61 1.20 0.26 -5.55
C VAL A 61 1.19 0.61 -7.03
N GLU A 62 0.01 0.57 -7.64
CA GLU A 62 -0.21 0.88 -9.06
C GLU A 62 -0.49 2.37 -9.27
N SER A 63 -1.25 2.98 -8.36
CA SER A 63 -1.66 4.38 -8.47
C SER A 63 -1.89 5.02 -7.12
N VAL A 64 -1.61 6.32 -7.04
CA VAL A 64 -1.97 7.17 -5.90
C VAL A 64 -2.58 8.45 -6.44
N THR A 65 -3.82 8.74 -6.04
CA THR A 65 -4.56 9.91 -6.51
C THR A 65 -4.96 10.78 -5.33
N CYS A 66 -4.73 12.10 -5.43
CA CYS A 66 -5.19 13.04 -4.43
C CYS A 66 -6.73 13.09 -4.42
N ARG A 67 -7.36 12.62 -3.33
CA ARG A 67 -8.83 12.61 -3.19
C ARG A 67 -9.46 13.99 -3.25
N TRP A 68 -8.68 15.05 -2.97
CA TRP A 68 -9.18 16.42 -2.92
C TRP A 68 -9.27 17.08 -4.29
N CYS A 69 -8.21 16.99 -5.10
CA CYS A 69 -8.13 17.68 -6.39
C CYS A 69 -8.12 16.74 -7.59
N GLY A 70 -8.08 15.43 -7.37
CA GLY A 70 -8.00 14.40 -8.42
C GLY A 70 -6.64 14.26 -9.08
N SER A 71 -5.62 15.02 -8.68
CA SER A 71 -4.29 14.93 -9.29
C SER A 71 -3.58 13.64 -8.88
N ARG A 72 -3.07 12.91 -9.89
CA ARG A 72 -2.14 11.79 -9.74
C ARG A 72 -0.69 12.23 -9.89
N GLU A 73 -0.42 13.12 -10.86
CA GLU A 73 0.94 13.53 -11.22
C GLU A 73 1.61 14.44 -10.20
N ALA A 74 0.81 15.19 -9.42
CA ALA A 74 1.33 16.06 -8.38
C ALA A 74 1.50 15.36 -7.03
N VAL A 75 1.33 14.04 -6.94
CA VAL A 75 1.55 13.28 -5.71
C VAL A 75 3.02 12.90 -5.59
N GLU A 76 3.66 13.30 -4.49
CA GLU A 76 5.06 13.07 -4.19
C GLU A 76 5.23 12.37 -2.83
N VAL A 77 6.29 11.58 -2.68
CA VAL A 77 6.69 11.00 -1.40
C VAL A 77 7.66 11.95 -0.71
N VAL A 78 7.35 12.33 0.53
CA VAL A 78 8.16 13.24 1.35
C VAL A 78 8.45 12.62 2.72
N ALA A 79 9.43 13.14 3.45
CA ALA A 79 9.67 12.73 4.82
C ALA A 79 8.45 13.05 5.71
N ALA A 80 8.02 12.09 6.51
CA ALA A 80 7.09 12.30 7.60
C ALA A 80 7.83 13.00 8.77
N PRO A 81 7.11 13.77 9.60
CA PRO A 81 7.72 14.32 10.82
C PRO A 81 8.26 13.18 11.69
N GLY A 82 9.56 13.24 12.00
CA GLY A 82 10.28 12.19 12.74
C GLY A 82 10.94 11.10 11.88
N GLY A 83 10.74 11.11 10.56
CA GLY A 83 11.47 10.22 9.63
C GLY A 83 12.91 10.69 9.39
N ALA A 84 13.85 9.76 9.28
CA ALA A 84 15.25 10.06 8.98
C ALA A 84 15.34 10.89 7.67
N ARG A 85 16.14 11.97 7.68
CA ARG A 85 16.34 12.80 6.48
C ARG A 85 17.02 11.96 5.40
N ALA A 86 16.37 11.78 4.24
CA ALA A 86 17.07 11.38 3.03
C ALA A 86 18.09 12.49 2.70
N GLY A 87 19.38 12.18 2.89
CA GLY A 87 20.47 13.14 2.77
C GLY A 87 20.54 13.75 1.38
N GLY A 88 20.48 15.09 1.32
CA GLY A 88 20.78 15.89 0.14
C GLY A 88 22.28 16.22 0.10
N ALA A 89 22.86 16.09 -1.09
CA ALA A 89 24.22 16.51 -1.44
C ALA A 89 24.37 18.04 -1.46
#